data_AF-A0A956Z1J8-F1
#
_entry.id   AF-A0A956Z1J8-F1
#
_cell.length_a   1.000
_cell.length_b   1.000
_cell.length_c   1.000
_cell.angle_alpha   90.00
_cell.angle_beta   90.00
_cell.angle_gamma   90.00
#
_symmetry.space_group_name_H-M   'P 1'
#
loop_
_entity.id
_entity.type
_entity.pdbx_description
1 polymer ?
#
loop_
_entity_poly.entity_id
_entity_poly.type
_entity_poly.pdbx_seq_one_letter_code
_entity_poly.pdbx_strand_id
1 'polypeptide(L)'
;MNRAELLEAILEARADWDAQVSAVEMTRYEEPGVCGPWSLKDLIAHITWYEREIVQMLAARSYTDASPWWALPDDPRNENIFTANRNRALADVLDDARATYDALLAQIETVSDDDLNDAARFEDSPPGAEPWEIIAQNTYEHYQHHAHDVEAWLESSA
;
A
#
# COMPACT_ATOMS: atom_id res chain seq x y z
N MET A 1 1.48 -19.88 -2.64
CA MET A 1 0.29 -18.99 -2.71
C MET A 1 -0.44 -19.23 -4.03
N ASN A 2 -1.76 -19.19 -4.10
CA ASN A 2 -2.48 -19.09 -5.38
C ASN A 2 -3.22 -17.75 -5.53
N ARG A 3 -3.64 -17.38 -6.75
CA ARG A 3 -4.29 -16.07 -6.99
C ARG A 3 -5.55 -15.88 -6.15
N ALA A 4 -6.36 -16.91 -5.98
CA ALA A 4 -7.62 -16.80 -5.24
C ALA A 4 -7.36 -16.53 -3.76
N GLU A 5 -6.39 -17.24 -3.15
CA GLU A 5 -5.95 -17.01 -1.77
C GLU A 5 -5.40 -15.60 -1.57
N LEU A 6 -4.56 -15.13 -2.50
CA LEU A 6 -3.99 -13.78 -2.44
C LEU A 6 -5.08 -12.70 -2.57
N LEU A 7 -5.99 -12.87 -3.52
CA LEU A 7 -7.08 -11.92 -3.74
C LEU A 7 -8.02 -11.87 -2.54
N GLU A 8 -8.36 -13.01 -1.95
CA GLU A 8 -9.18 -13.09 -0.73
C GLU A 8 -8.50 -12.33 0.44
N ALA A 9 -7.21 -12.57 0.67
CA ALA A 9 -6.45 -11.88 1.72
C ALA A 9 -6.41 -10.35 1.52
N ILE A 10 -6.21 -9.88 0.28
CA ILE A 10 -6.22 -8.45 -0.07
C ILE A 10 -7.59 -7.83 0.16
N LEU A 11 -8.67 -8.51 -0.24
CA LEU A 11 -10.03 -8.02 -0.09
C LEU A 11 -10.44 -7.92 1.38
N GLU A 12 -10.14 -8.96 2.18
CA GLU A 12 -10.45 -8.99 3.61
C GLU A 12 -9.71 -7.88 4.36
N ALA A 13 -8.39 -7.81 4.21
CA ALA A 13 -7.59 -6.81 4.91
C ALA A 13 -7.92 -5.37 4.45
N ARG A 14 -8.23 -5.16 3.17
CA ARG A 14 -8.66 -3.83 2.71
C ARG A 14 -10.01 -3.43 3.28
N ALA A 15 -10.97 -4.37 3.37
CA ALA A 15 -12.27 -4.08 3.95
C ALA A 15 -12.16 -3.66 5.43
N ASP A 16 -11.31 -4.33 6.19
CA ASP A 16 -11.03 -3.99 7.59
C ASP A 16 -10.36 -2.60 7.72
N TRP A 17 -9.34 -2.33 6.89
CA TRP A 17 -8.70 -1.02 6.82
C TRP A 17 -9.68 0.10 6.47
N ASP A 18 -10.48 -0.07 5.41
CA ASP A 18 -11.46 0.92 4.97
C ASP A 18 -12.53 1.16 6.04
N ALA A 19 -12.98 0.10 6.74
CA ALA A 19 -13.91 0.21 7.85
C ALA A 19 -13.33 1.05 8.99
N GLN A 20 -12.08 0.78 9.39
CA GLN A 20 -11.40 1.54 10.44
C GLN A 20 -11.19 3.01 10.06
N VAL A 21 -10.69 3.27 8.85
CA VAL A 21 -10.47 4.63 8.33
C VAL A 21 -11.80 5.39 8.28
N SER A 22 -12.87 4.78 7.79
CA SER A 22 -14.20 5.41 7.69
C SER A 22 -14.85 5.72 9.05
N ALA A 23 -14.42 5.05 10.13
CA ALA A 23 -14.89 5.32 11.48
C ALA A 23 -14.25 6.58 12.10
N VAL A 24 -13.13 7.05 11.54
CA VAL A 24 -12.50 8.30 11.96
C VAL A 24 -13.30 9.49 11.42
N GLU A 25 -13.58 10.47 12.27
CA GLU A 25 -14.20 11.73 11.82
C GLU A 25 -13.29 12.45 10.82
N MET A 26 -13.83 12.87 9.66
CA MET A 26 -13.04 13.49 8.59
C MET A 26 -12.22 14.71 9.05
N THR A 27 -12.68 15.44 10.07
CA THR A 27 -11.95 16.59 10.64
C THR A 27 -10.60 16.20 11.25
N ARG A 28 -10.40 14.92 11.55
CA ARG A 28 -9.18 14.38 12.16
C ARG A 28 -8.20 13.77 11.14
N TYR A 29 -8.56 13.69 9.86
CA TYR A 29 -7.72 13.04 8.86
C TYR A 29 -6.36 13.72 8.65
N GLU A 30 -6.29 15.01 8.93
CA GLU A 30 -5.06 15.81 8.84
C GLU A 30 -4.45 16.10 10.22
N GLU A 31 -4.98 15.52 11.30
CA GLU A 31 -4.35 15.59 12.62
C GLU A 31 -3.06 14.76 12.61
N PRO A 32 -1.91 15.35 13.00
CA PRO A 32 -0.66 14.61 13.08
C PRO A 32 -0.67 13.67 14.29
N GLY A 33 0.18 12.63 14.23
CA GLY A 33 0.41 11.74 15.38
C GLY A 33 0.01 10.29 15.16
N VAL A 34 -0.44 9.91 13.97
CA VAL A 34 -0.83 8.53 13.66
C VAL A 34 0.39 7.62 13.65
N CYS A 35 1.42 7.99 12.88
CA CYS A 35 2.72 7.32 12.88
C CYS A 35 3.81 8.40 12.91
N GLY A 36 4.35 8.65 14.12
CA GLY A 36 5.25 9.78 14.33
C GLY A 36 4.58 11.11 13.94
N PRO A 37 5.14 11.92 13.01
CA PRO A 37 4.53 13.17 12.60
C PRO A 37 3.39 13.02 11.57
N TRP A 38 3.14 11.82 11.06
CA TRP A 38 2.17 11.61 9.97
C TRP A 38 0.73 11.70 10.46
N SER A 39 -0.13 12.24 9.59
CA SER A 39 -1.57 12.18 9.74
C SER A 39 -2.16 10.94 9.07
N LEU A 40 -3.46 10.69 9.26
CA LEU A 40 -4.15 9.60 8.59
C LEU A 40 -4.14 9.78 7.06
N LYS A 41 -4.27 11.03 6.58
CA LYS A 41 -4.12 11.38 5.16
C LYS A 41 -2.76 10.96 4.63
N ASP A 42 -1.69 11.24 5.39
CA ASP A 42 -0.33 10.91 4.97
C ASP A 42 -0.12 9.39 4.93
N LEU A 43 -0.71 8.65 5.87
CA LEU A 43 -0.66 7.19 5.91
C LEU A 43 -1.41 6.56 4.73
N ILE A 44 -2.60 7.09 4.38
CA ILE A 44 -3.35 6.67 3.19
C ILE A 44 -2.51 6.93 1.92
N ALA A 45 -1.91 8.11 1.80
CA ALA A 45 -1.06 8.45 0.66
C ALA A 45 0.19 7.56 0.57
N HIS A 46 0.75 7.18 1.72
CA HIS A 46 1.87 6.25 1.83
C HIS A 46 1.50 4.86 1.29
N ILE A 47 0.43 4.26 1.81
CA ILE A 47 -0.08 2.95 1.34
C ILE A 47 -0.39 3.01 -0.15
N THR A 48 -1.09 4.06 -0.61
CA THR A 48 -1.45 4.27 -2.01
C THR A 48 -0.23 4.28 -2.93
N TRP A 49 0.91 4.81 -2.46
CA TRP A 49 2.13 4.79 -3.27
C TRP A 49 2.60 3.35 -3.51
N TYR A 50 2.68 2.53 -2.48
CA TYR A 50 3.12 1.13 -2.60
C TYR A 50 2.17 0.29 -3.45
N GLU A 51 0.86 0.46 -3.31
CA GLU A 51 -0.12 -0.21 -4.18
C GLU A 51 0.12 0.12 -5.66
N ARG A 52 0.41 1.40 -5.96
CA ARG A 52 0.71 1.84 -7.32
C ARG A 52 2.01 1.23 -7.86
N GLU A 53 3.01 1.04 -7.00
CA GLU A 53 4.25 0.35 -7.39
C GLU A 53 3.99 -1.12 -7.71
N ILE A 54 3.14 -1.81 -6.95
CA ILE A 54 2.71 -3.17 -7.27
C ILE A 54 1.94 -3.23 -8.59
N VAL A 55 1.02 -2.29 -8.84
CA VAL A 55 0.32 -2.18 -10.14
C VAL A 55 1.31 -2.08 -11.30
N GLN A 56 2.32 -1.21 -11.16
CA GLN A 56 3.33 -0.99 -12.18
C GLN A 56 4.25 -2.21 -12.34
N MET A 57 4.67 -2.85 -11.24
CA MET A 57 5.47 -4.08 -11.27
C MET A 57 4.76 -5.21 -12.02
N LEU A 58 3.47 -5.41 -11.76
CA LEU A 58 2.65 -6.43 -12.43
C LEU A 58 2.50 -6.12 -13.93
N ALA A 59 2.23 -4.87 -14.28
CA ALA A 59 2.05 -4.44 -15.66
C ALA A 59 3.36 -4.50 -16.47
N ALA A 60 4.49 -4.09 -15.88
CA ALA A 60 5.80 -4.04 -16.53
C ALA A 60 6.55 -5.38 -16.49
N ARG A 61 6.16 -6.30 -15.59
CA ARG A 61 6.93 -7.50 -15.24
C ARG A 61 8.35 -7.17 -14.77
N SER A 62 8.51 -6.09 -14.01
CA SER A 62 9.80 -5.57 -13.54
C SER A 62 9.65 -4.85 -12.21
N TYR A 63 10.58 -5.03 -11.28
CA TYR A 63 10.55 -4.38 -9.96
C TYR A 63 11.11 -2.95 -9.95
N THR A 64 11.84 -2.54 -10.99
CA THR A 64 12.58 -1.27 -11.02
C THR A 64 11.99 -0.25 -11.99
N ASP A 65 11.11 -0.68 -12.91
CA ASP A 65 10.52 0.18 -13.94
C ASP A 65 9.34 1.05 -13.44
N ALA A 66 8.92 0.88 -12.18
CA ALA A 66 7.82 1.64 -11.58
C ALA A 66 8.28 3.05 -11.13
N SER A 67 9.06 3.14 -10.04
CA SER A 67 9.61 4.38 -9.51
C SER A 67 11.07 4.24 -9.07
N PRO A 68 11.93 5.25 -9.32
CA PRO A 68 13.31 5.24 -8.82
C PRO A 68 13.38 5.24 -7.28
N TRP A 69 12.29 5.59 -6.58
CA TRP A 69 12.27 5.54 -5.12
C TRP A 69 12.23 4.12 -4.56
N TRP A 70 11.79 3.13 -5.36
CA TRP A 70 11.81 1.73 -4.94
C TRP A 70 13.23 1.21 -4.66
N ALA A 71 14.24 1.79 -5.30
CA ALA A 71 15.64 1.45 -5.05
C ALA A 71 16.23 2.11 -3.78
N LEU A 72 15.49 3.02 -3.14
CA LEU A 72 15.92 3.66 -1.89
C LEU A 72 15.63 2.78 -0.68
N PRO A 73 16.43 2.85 0.39
CA PRO A 73 16.03 2.30 1.69
C PRO A 73 14.69 2.88 2.19
N ASP A 74 14.05 2.21 3.14
CA ASP A 74 12.68 2.57 3.58
C ASP A 74 12.59 4.00 4.11
N ASP A 75 13.48 4.43 5.01
CA ASP A 75 13.45 5.78 5.57
C ASP A 75 13.48 6.91 4.51
N PRO A 76 14.48 6.99 3.60
CA PRO A 76 14.49 8.01 2.56
C PRO A 76 13.37 7.85 1.53
N ARG A 77 12.88 6.62 1.27
CA ARG A 77 11.72 6.38 0.41
C ARG A 77 10.46 6.98 1.03
N ASN A 78 10.22 6.68 2.30
CA ASN A 78 9.07 7.14 3.07
C ASN A 78 9.06 8.65 3.22
N GLU A 79 10.23 9.27 3.44
CA GLU A 79 10.36 10.73 3.48
C GLU A 79 10.02 11.38 2.13
N ASN A 80 10.42 10.77 1.02
CA ASN A 80 10.06 11.27 -0.32
C ASN A 80 8.55 11.17 -0.57
N ILE A 81 7.94 10.04 -0.22
CA ILE A 81 6.49 9.82 -0.36
C ILE A 81 5.73 10.83 0.51
N PHE A 82 6.11 11.00 1.77
CA PHE A 82 5.52 11.97 2.67
C PHE A 82 5.64 13.39 2.10
N THR A 83 6.84 13.82 1.72
CA THR A 83 7.10 15.16 1.19
C THR A 83 6.29 15.44 -0.09
N ALA A 84 6.15 14.45 -0.97
CA ALA A 84 5.38 14.59 -2.20
C ALA A 84 3.87 14.73 -1.96
N ASN A 85 3.35 14.17 -0.86
CA ASN A 85 1.92 14.12 -0.58
C ASN A 85 1.45 15.12 0.49
N ARG A 86 2.33 15.66 1.34
CA ARG A 86 1.95 16.50 2.50
C ARG A 86 1.04 17.69 2.18
N ASN A 87 1.23 18.30 1.00
CA ASN A 87 0.48 19.48 0.55
C ASN A 87 -0.73 19.13 -0.33
N ARG A 88 -1.00 17.84 -0.62
CA ARG A 88 -2.18 17.41 -1.38
C ARG A 88 -3.43 17.63 -0.54
N ALA A 89 -4.51 18.01 -1.20
CA ALA A 89 -5.81 18.09 -0.57
C ALA A 89 -6.29 16.69 -0.18
N LEU A 90 -6.98 16.58 0.96
CA LEU A 90 -7.51 15.32 1.45
C LEU A 90 -8.35 14.58 0.39
N ALA A 91 -9.25 15.30 -0.30
CA ALA A 91 -10.09 14.72 -1.34
C ALA A 91 -9.28 14.09 -2.48
N ASP A 92 -8.21 14.75 -2.93
CA ASP A 92 -7.33 14.24 -3.98
C ASP A 92 -6.57 12.98 -3.54
N VAL A 93 -6.24 12.86 -2.26
CA VAL A 93 -5.58 11.66 -1.71
C VAL A 93 -6.56 10.50 -1.65
N LEU A 94 -7.79 10.73 -1.19
CA LEU A 94 -8.81 9.68 -1.11
C LEU A 94 -9.26 9.18 -2.49
N ASP A 95 -9.44 10.09 -3.45
CA ASP A 95 -9.80 9.71 -4.82
C ASP A 95 -8.71 8.89 -5.50
N ASP A 96 -7.45 9.25 -5.27
CA ASP A 96 -6.27 8.54 -5.77
C ASP A 96 -6.10 7.15 -5.13
N ALA A 97 -6.33 7.05 -3.81
CA ALA A 97 -6.31 5.77 -3.09
C ALA A 97 -7.36 4.79 -3.64
N ARG A 98 -8.58 5.28 -3.91
CA ARG A 98 -9.64 4.45 -4.51
C ARG A 98 -9.26 4.00 -5.92
N ALA A 99 -8.84 4.93 -6.77
CA ALA A 99 -8.47 4.61 -8.16
C ALA A 99 -7.27 3.65 -8.24
N THR A 100 -6.29 3.80 -7.36
CA THR A 100 -5.12 2.92 -7.30
C THR A 100 -5.50 1.52 -6.83
N TYR A 101 -6.37 1.40 -5.84
CA TYR A 101 -6.85 0.10 -5.38
C TYR A 101 -7.68 -0.63 -6.44
N ASP A 102 -8.56 0.07 -7.16
CA ASP A 102 -9.31 -0.51 -8.28
C ASP A 102 -8.35 -1.06 -9.36
N ALA A 103 -7.28 -0.33 -9.66
CA ALA A 103 -6.24 -0.77 -10.59
C ALA A 103 -5.44 -1.97 -10.06
N LEU A 104 -5.15 -2.00 -8.76
CA LEU A 104 -4.48 -3.11 -8.10
C LEU A 104 -5.30 -4.40 -8.21
N LEU A 105 -6.58 -4.37 -7.86
CA LEU A 105 -7.45 -5.53 -7.98
C LEU A 105 -7.52 -6.03 -9.43
N ALA A 106 -7.69 -5.12 -10.39
CA ALA A 106 -7.72 -5.47 -11.81
C ALA A 106 -6.41 -6.15 -12.27
N GLN A 107 -5.25 -5.73 -11.76
CA GLN A 107 -3.98 -6.41 -12.05
C GLN A 107 -3.93 -7.80 -11.40
N ILE A 108 -4.23 -7.90 -10.10
CA ILE A 108 -4.18 -9.17 -9.36
C ILE A 108 -5.06 -10.25 -10.00
N GLU A 109 -6.25 -9.88 -10.51
CA GLU A 109 -7.15 -10.80 -11.21
C GLU A 109 -6.53 -11.45 -12.45
N THR A 110 -5.53 -10.82 -13.06
CA THR A 110 -4.85 -11.33 -14.28
C THR A 110 -3.61 -12.17 -14.00
N VAL A 111 -3.09 -12.15 -12.77
CA VAL A 111 -1.85 -12.83 -12.40
C VAL A 111 -2.06 -14.35 -12.35
N SER A 112 -1.12 -15.12 -12.90
CA SER A 112 -1.16 -16.58 -12.79
C SER A 112 -0.51 -17.08 -11.50
N ASP A 113 -0.84 -18.30 -11.06
CA ASP A 113 -0.19 -18.90 -9.89
C ASP A 113 1.33 -19.02 -10.10
N ASP A 114 1.79 -19.29 -11.33
CA ASP A 114 3.22 -19.30 -11.62
C ASP A 114 3.86 -17.91 -11.42
N ASP A 115 3.19 -16.84 -11.85
CA ASP A 115 3.70 -15.49 -11.66
C ASP A 115 3.82 -15.13 -10.17
N LEU A 116 2.96 -15.70 -9.32
CA LEU A 116 3.02 -15.46 -7.89
C LEU A 116 4.20 -16.16 -7.21
N ASN A 117 4.64 -17.32 -7.71
CA ASN A 117 5.62 -18.18 -7.03
C ASN A 117 6.94 -18.35 -7.81
N ASP A 118 7.13 -17.66 -8.93
CA ASP A 118 8.36 -17.71 -9.72
C ASP A 118 8.93 -16.30 -9.99
N ALA A 119 9.92 -15.94 -9.17
CA ALA A 119 10.65 -14.67 -9.28
C ALA A 119 11.33 -14.47 -10.64
N ALA A 120 11.67 -15.52 -11.39
CA ALA A 120 12.31 -15.40 -12.69
C ALA A 120 11.38 -14.83 -13.78
N ARG A 121 10.08 -14.70 -13.48
CA ARG A 121 9.07 -14.12 -14.38
C ARG A 121 9.01 -12.59 -14.31
N PHE A 122 9.82 -11.99 -13.44
CA PHE A 122 9.93 -10.55 -13.25
C PHE A 122 11.40 -10.14 -13.32
N GLU A 123 11.69 -9.10 -14.11
CA GLU A 123 13.02 -8.50 -14.17
C GLU A 123 13.35 -7.78 -12.86
N ASP A 124 14.64 -7.77 -12.49
CA ASP A 124 15.17 -7.13 -11.28
C ASP A 124 14.53 -7.61 -9.96
N SER A 125 14.02 -8.84 -9.92
CA SER A 125 13.46 -9.42 -8.71
C SER A 125 14.47 -9.46 -7.56
N PRO A 126 14.08 -9.02 -6.34
CA PRO A 126 14.95 -9.12 -5.18
C PRO A 126 15.26 -10.59 -4.86
N PRO A 127 16.49 -10.91 -4.44
CA PRO A 127 16.86 -12.27 -4.12
C PRO A 127 16.17 -12.75 -2.84
N GLY A 128 15.59 -13.95 -2.88
CA GLY A 128 15.08 -14.64 -1.70
C GLY A 128 13.64 -14.28 -1.31
N ALA A 129 12.90 -13.58 -2.16
CA ALA A 129 11.46 -13.37 -1.99
C ALA A 129 10.70 -13.83 -3.24
N GLU A 130 9.56 -14.51 -3.05
CA GLU A 130 8.61 -14.81 -4.11
C GLU A 130 7.74 -13.57 -4.41
N PRO A 131 7.25 -13.39 -5.66
CA PRO A 131 6.43 -12.24 -6.01
C PRO A 131 5.20 -12.03 -5.11
N TRP A 132 4.55 -13.10 -4.66
CA TRP A 132 3.42 -12.99 -3.73
C TRP A 132 3.80 -12.39 -2.37
N GLU A 133 5.01 -12.64 -1.87
CA GLU A 133 5.49 -12.07 -0.59
C GLU A 133 5.68 -10.56 -0.72
N ILE A 134 6.15 -10.10 -1.87
CA ILE A 134 6.28 -8.65 -2.13
C ILE A 134 4.89 -8.03 -2.27
N ILE A 135 3.95 -8.66 -2.97
CA ILE A 135 2.57 -8.16 -3.05
C ILE A 135 1.96 -8.08 -1.65
N ALA A 136 2.12 -9.12 -0.83
CA ALA A 136 1.62 -9.19 0.55
C ALA A 136 2.10 -8.03 1.42
N GLN A 137 3.43 -7.82 1.46
CA GLN A 137 4.09 -6.75 2.23
C GLN A 137 3.63 -5.35 1.84
N ASN A 138 3.13 -5.18 0.62
CA ASN A 138 2.70 -3.90 0.06
C ASN A 138 1.17 -3.79 -0.06
N THR A 139 0.43 -4.77 0.45
CA THR A 139 -1.04 -4.81 0.47
C THR A 139 -1.55 -5.26 1.84
N TYR A 140 -2.03 -6.50 2.00
CA TYR A 140 -2.74 -6.93 3.20
C TYR A 140 -1.91 -6.85 4.48
N GLU A 141 -0.60 -7.15 4.44
CA GLU A 141 0.27 -7.03 5.62
C GLU A 141 0.50 -5.55 5.96
N HIS A 142 0.57 -4.69 4.94
CA HIS A 142 0.73 -3.25 5.09
C HIS A 142 -0.49 -2.61 5.73
N TYR A 143 -1.69 -3.00 5.28
CA TYR A 143 -2.96 -2.56 5.85
C TYR A 143 -3.07 -2.96 7.32
N GLN A 144 -2.73 -4.22 7.64
CA GLN A 144 -2.79 -4.74 9.01
C GLN A 144 -1.82 -4.01 9.94
N HIS A 145 -0.59 -3.75 9.50
CA HIS A 145 0.38 -2.98 10.27
C HIS A 145 -0.17 -1.59 10.59
N HIS A 146 -0.60 -0.84 9.58
CA HIS A 146 -1.05 0.53 9.77
C HIS A 146 -2.43 0.64 10.43
N ALA A 147 -3.25 -0.41 10.36
CA ALA A 147 -4.46 -0.52 11.17
C ALA A 147 -4.13 -0.46 12.67
N HIS A 148 -3.06 -1.13 13.11
CA HIS A 148 -2.59 -1.05 14.50
C HIS A 148 -2.08 0.35 14.87
N ASP A 149 -1.41 1.05 13.96
CA ASP A 149 -0.97 2.44 14.21
C ASP A 149 -2.17 3.37 14.40
N VAL A 150 -3.20 3.23 13.56
CA VAL A 150 -4.44 4.02 13.67
C VAL A 150 -5.17 3.71 14.97
N GLU A 151 -5.23 2.44 15.38
CA GLU A 151 -5.84 2.03 16.64
C GLU A 151 -5.13 2.68 17.84
N ALA A 152 -3.79 2.56 17.91
CA ALA A 152 -2.99 3.14 18.98
C ALA A 152 -3.11 4.68 19.04
N TRP A 153 -3.21 5.33 17.88
CA TRP A 153 -3.46 6.77 17.80
C TRP A 153 -4.83 7.17 18.35
N LEU A 154 -5.88 6.42 18.03
CA LEU A 154 -7.23 6.68 18.53
C LEU A 154 -7.33 6.48 20.04
N GLU A 155 -6.68 5.44 20.59
CA GLU A 155 -6.63 5.18 22.03
C GLU A 155 -5.86 6.26 22.81
N SER A 156 -4.75 6.77 22.26
CA SER A 156 -3.95 7.81 22.91
C SER A 156 -4.56 9.22 22.82
N SER A 157 -5.54 9.40 21.91
CA SER A 157 -6.23 10.67 21.68
C SER A 157 -7.61 10.75 22.35
N ALA A 158 -8.05 9.69 23.06
CA ALA A 158 -9.31 9.62 23.79
C ALA A 158 -9.21 10.22 25.20
#